data_AF-A0A4Y2IYI9-F1
#
_entry.id   AF-A0A4Y2IYI9-F1
#
_cell.length_a   1.000
_cell.length_b   1.000
_cell.length_c   1.000
_cell.angle_alpha   90.00
_cell.angle_beta   90.00
_cell.angle_gamma   90.00
#
_symmetry.space_group_name_H-M   'P 1'
#
loop_
_entity.id
_entity.type
_entity.pdbx_description
1 polymer ?
#
loop_
_entity_poly.entity_id
_entity_poly.type
_entity_poly.pdbx_seq_one_letter_code
_entity_poly.pdbx_strand_id
1 'polypeptide(L)'
;MRSALAYMPLNTVEDTWIVIMERAPQHEKLSEFIDYFVEQWMSNPLLPTALWNVNDQRHGTNNAVEGWNSKLNRMISTQQPNVKILVKCLKDEANNISHVIRSRDLGEFEVKRKKCVQLDQRLENIMKDFEIFQKMSHVLSHVVKID
;
A
#
# COMPACT_ATOMS: atom_id res chain seq x y z
N MET A 1 -5.78 7.18 9.34
CA MET A 1 -4.43 7.18 9.94
C MET A 1 -3.93 5.73 9.89
N ARG A 2 -2.77 5.45 9.27
CA ARG A 2 -2.21 4.08 9.23
C ARG A 2 -1.32 3.89 10.47
N SER A 3 -1.45 2.76 11.16
CA SER A 3 -0.58 2.41 12.29
C SER A 3 0.86 2.23 11.82
N ALA A 4 1.85 2.59 12.64
CA ALA A 4 3.27 2.36 12.34
C ALA A 4 3.56 0.88 12.04
N LEU A 5 2.81 -0.03 12.67
CA LEU A 5 2.91 -1.47 12.46
C LEU A 5 2.63 -1.90 11.01
N ALA A 6 1.80 -1.15 10.27
CA ALA A 6 1.49 -1.45 8.87
C ALA A 6 2.70 -1.25 7.95
N TYR A 7 3.71 -0.50 8.37
CA TYR A 7 4.93 -0.26 7.59
C TYR A 7 6.09 -1.19 7.98
N MET A 8 5.88 -2.10 8.93
CA MET A 8 6.92 -3.05 9.31
C MET A 8 6.97 -4.21 8.32
N PRO A 9 8.16 -4.78 8.03
CA PRO A 9 8.27 -6.03 7.28
C PRO A 9 7.36 -7.10 7.88
N LEU A 10 6.59 -7.80 7.05
CA LEU A 10 5.56 -8.75 7.49
C LEU A 10 6.07 -9.77 8.52
N ASN A 11 7.29 -10.25 8.33
CA ASN A 11 7.95 -11.22 9.21
C ASN A 11 8.40 -10.64 10.57
N THR A 12 8.32 -9.33 10.77
CA THR A 12 8.74 -8.63 11.99
C THR A 12 7.57 -7.98 12.74
N VAL A 13 6.36 -8.06 12.19
CA VAL A 13 5.18 -7.40 12.75
C VAL A 13 4.87 -7.90 14.16
N GLU A 14 4.93 -9.21 14.39
CA GLU A 14 4.65 -9.82 15.70
C GLU A 14 5.70 -9.43 16.75
N ASP A 15 6.99 -9.53 16.40
CA ASP A 15 8.09 -9.10 17.28
C ASP A 15 7.99 -7.61 17.63
N THR A 16 7.63 -6.78 16.66
CA THR A 16 7.46 -5.34 16.87
C THR A 16 6.27 -5.04 17.78
N TRP A 17 5.18 -5.81 17.63
CA TRP A 17 4.02 -5.70 18.51
C TRP A 17 4.38 -6.00 19.96
N ILE A 18 5.19 -7.02 20.22
CA ILE A 18 5.69 -7.35 21.58
C ILE A 18 6.46 -6.17 22.18
N VAL A 19 7.36 -5.55 21.41
CA VAL A 19 8.12 -4.37 21.87
C VAL A 19 7.23 -3.17 22.17
N ILE A 20 6.18 -2.95 21.35
CA ILE A 20 5.19 -1.89 21.60
C ILE A 20 4.47 -2.16 22.92
N MET A 21 4.07 -3.41 23.15
CA MET A 21 3.35 -3.83 24.36
C MET A 21 4.20 -3.72 25.62
N GLU A 22 5.49 -4.06 25.56
CA GLU A 22 6.42 -3.93 26.69
C GLU A 22 6.58 -2.47 27.14
N ARG A 23 6.47 -1.52 26.21
CA ARG A 23 6.62 -0.08 26.46
C ARG A 23 5.29 0.64 26.69
N ALA A 24 4.17 -0.06 26.50
CA ALA A 24 2.84 0.53 26.66
C ALA A 24 2.59 0.87 28.14
N PRO A 25 2.08 2.07 28.45
CA PRO A 25 1.72 2.42 29.81
C PRO A 25 0.53 1.56 30.27
N GLN A 26 0.49 1.19 31.55
CA GLN A 26 -0.70 0.53 32.08
C GLN A 26 -1.84 1.53 32.21
N HIS A 27 -2.89 1.34 31.41
CA HIS A 27 -4.10 2.16 31.44
C HIS A 27 -5.29 1.35 30.92
N GLU A 28 -6.41 1.34 31.66
CA GLU A 28 -7.60 0.52 31.38
C GLU A 28 -8.13 0.68 29.93
N LYS A 29 -8.39 1.91 29.49
CA LYS A 29 -8.82 2.18 28.10
C LYS A 29 -7.81 1.74 27.03
N LEU A 30 -6.52 1.72 27.38
CA LEU A 30 -5.50 1.26 26.45
C LEU A 30 -5.53 -0.28 26.35
N SER A 31 -5.75 -0.96 27.47
CA SER A 31 -5.98 -2.41 27.49
C SER A 31 -7.18 -2.81 26.63
N GLU A 32 -8.33 -2.13 26.77
CA GLU A 32 -9.51 -2.37 25.92
C GLU A 32 -9.20 -2.19 24.43
N PHE A 33 -8.45 -1.13 24.07
CA PHE A 33 -8.03 -0.89 22.70
C PHE A 33 -7.08 -1.98 22.19
N ILE A 34 -6.14 -2.43 23.03
CA ILE A 34 -5.18 -3.48 22.70
C ILE A 34 -5.91 -4.80 22.44
N ASP A 35 -6.86 -5.17 23.30
CA ASP A 35 -7.66 -6.39 23.14
C ASP A 35 -8.44 -6.37 21.83
N TYR A 36 -9.12 -5.26 21.54
CA TYR A 36 -9.79 -5.05 20.27
C TYR A 36 -8.82 -5.14 19.08
N PHE A 37 -7.65 -4.51 19.18
CA PHE A 37 -6.67 -4.49 18.09
C PHE A 37 -6.14 -5.90 17.79
N VAL A 38 -5.81 -6.67 18.84
CA VAL A 38 -5.34 -8.05 18.70
C VAL A 38 -6.42 -8.94 18.09
N GLU A 39 -7.66 -8.82 18.56
CA GLU A 39 -8.77 -9.62 18.05
C GLU A 39 -9.02 -9.32 16.56
N GLN A 40 -9.10 -8.04 16.19
CA GLN A 40 -9.52 -7.64 14.85
C GLN A 40 -8.41 -7.66 13.80
N TRP A 41 -7.18 -7.30 14.17
CA TRP A 41 -6.10 -7.05 13.20
C TRP A 41 -4.93 -8.03 13.28
N MET A 42 -4.73 -8.70 14.41
CA MET A 42 -3.65 -9.68 14.57
C MET A 42 -4.16 -11.13 14.45
N SER A 43 -5.32 -11.43 15.03
CA SER A 43 -5.84 -12.80 15.17
C SER A 43 -6.97 -13.15 14.20
N ASN A 44 -7.59 -12.15 13.56
CA ASN A 44 -8.74 -12.36 12.68
C ASN A 44 -8.31 -13.02 11.36
N PRO A 45 -8.74 -14.26 11.07
CA PRO A 45 -8.38 -14.95 9.82
C PRO A 45 -8.98 -14.28 8.58
N LEU A 46 -10.05 -13.48 8.72
CA LEU A 46 -10.66 -12.72 7.62
C LEU A 46 -9.87 -11.45 7.29
N LEU A 47 -9.07 -10.95 8.23
CA LEU A 47 -8.24 -9.75 8.10
C LEU A 47 -6.77 -10.06 8.40
N PRO A 48 -6.13 -10.96 7.62
CA PRO A 48 -4.75 -11.35 7.87
C PRO A 48 -3.81 -10.15 7.76
N THR A 49 -2.67 -10.20 8.46
CA THR A 49 -1.65 -9.13 8.47
C THR A 49 -1.25 -8.66 7.08
N ALA A 50 -1.12 -9.59 6.13
CA ALA A 50 -0.80 -9.30 4.73
C ALA A 50 -1.82 -8.38 4.03
N LEU A 51 -3.06 -8.31 4.49
CA LEU A 51 -4.12 -7.50 3.90
C LEU A 51 -3.95 -6.01 4.24
N TRP A 52 -3.56 -5.71 5.48
CA TRP A 52 -3.46 -4.33 5.97
C TRP A 52 -2.01 -3.82 6.05
N ASN A 53 -1.02 -4.70 5.93
CA ASN A 53 0.38 -4.32 5.81
C ASN A 53 0.65 -3.61 4.47
N VAL A 54 1.43 -2.55 4.53
CA VAL A 54 1.75 -1.66 3.40
C VAL A 54 3.25 -1.48 3.23
N ASN A 55 4.09 -2.29 3.90
CA ASN A 55 5.55 -2.21 3.83
C ASN A 55 6.04 -2.27 2.38
N ASP A 56 5.45 -3.16 1.57
CA ASP A 56 5.85 -3.34 0.17
C ASP A 56 5.01 -2.49 -0.81
N GLN A 57 4.10 -1.67 -0.32
CA GLN A 57 3.24 -0.85 -1.16
C GLN A 57 3.88 0.51 -1.47
N ARG A 58 4.20 0.73 -2.75
CA ARG A 58 4.68 2.03 -3.27
C ARG A 58 3.67 3.16 -3.12
N HIS A 59 2.38 2.85 -3.04
CA HIS A 59 1.30 3.85 -2.98
C HIS A 59 0.70 3.88 -1.56
N GLY A 60 1.21 4.81 -0.74
CA GLY A 60 0.81 4.99 0.66
C GLY A 60 -0.61 5.56 0.86
N THR A 61 -1.34 5.86 -0.21
CA THR A 61 -2.63 6.56 -0.16
C THR A 61 -3.69 5.89 -1.05
N ASN A 62 -4.95 6.15 -0.74
CA ASN A 62 -6.11 5.72 -1.53
C ASN A 62 -6.33 6.56 -2.80
N ASN A 63 -5.38 7.45 -3.18
CA ASN A 63 -5.52 8.39 -4.29
C ASN A 63 -5.90 7.72 -5.61
N ALA A 64 -5.39 6.52 -5.89
CA ALA A 64 -5.74 5.78 -7.10
C ALA A 64 -7.23 5.39 -7.12
N VAL A 65 -7.74 4.92 -5.97
CA VAL A 65 -9.15 4.57 -5.77
C VAL A 65 -10.02 5.82 -5.82
N GLU A 66 -9.62 6.90 -5.15
CA GLU A 66 -10.32 8.20 -5.20
C GLU A 66 -10.38 8.75 -6.62
N GLY A 67 -9.26 8.69 -7.35
CA GLY A 67 -9.19 9.10 -8.75
C GLY A 67 -10.09 8.27 -9.65
N TRP A 68 -10.13 6.95 -9.44
CA TRP A 68 -11.03 6.06 -10.19
C TRP A 68 -12.51 6.34 -9.87
N ASN A 69 -12.87 6.47 -8.59
CA ASN A 69 -14.23 6.83 -8.18
C ASN A 69 -14.66 8.20 -8.75
N SER A 70 -13.77 9.18 -8.74
CA SER A 70 -14.01 10.50 -9.32
C SER A 70 -14.25 10.41 -10.84
N LYS A 71 -13.44 9.63 -11.55
CA LYS A 71 -13.63 9.36 -12.98
C LYS A 71 -14.98 8.69 -13.24
N LEU A 72 -15.32 7.64 -12.48
CA LEU A 72 -16.56 6.91 -12.61
C LEU A 72 -17.78 7.82 -12.38
N ASN A 73 -17.76 8.64 -11.34
CA ASN A 73 -18.82 9.60 -11.05
C ASN A 73 -19.01 10.59 -12.21
N ARG A 74 -17.91 11.06 -12.83
CA ARG A 74 -17.97 11.90 -14.03
C ARG A 74 -18.57 11.17 -15.23
N MET A 75 -18.23 9.89 -15.44
CA MET A 75 -18.79 9.09 -16.54
C MET A 75 -20.29 8.85 -16.38
N ILE A 76 -20.73 8.59 -15.14
CA ILE A 76 -22.14 8.33 -14.82
C ILE A 76 -22.95 9.64 -14.84
N SER A 77 -22.34 10.78 -14.49
CA SER A 77 -22.92 12.13 -14.50
C SER A 77 -24.25 12.27 -13.73
N THR A 78 -24.59 11.31 -12.86
CA THR A 78 -25.83 11.27 -12.09
C THR A 78 -25.56 10.68 -10.70
N GLN A 79 -26.16 11.27 -9.66
CA GLN A 79 -25.92 10.87 -8.27
C GLN A 79 -26.55 9.51 -7.93
N GLN A 80 -27.65 9.14 -8.60
CA GLN A 80 -28.36 7.88 -8.40
C GLN A 80 -28.68 7.24 -9.76
N PRO A 81 -27.69 6.60 -10.40
CA PRO A 81 -27.91 5.94 -11.68
C PRO A 81 -28.80 4.72 -11.53
N ASN A 82 -29.65 4.47 -12.53
CA ASN A 82 -30.28 3.17 -12.68
C ASN A 82 -29.20 2.11 -12.93
N VAL A 83 -29.39 0.90 -12.42
CA VAL A 83 -28.50 -0.26 -12.63
C VAL A 83 -28.12 -0.44 -14.11
N LYS A 84 -29.06 -0.24 -15.04
CA LYS A 84 -28.77 -0.34 -16.49
C LYS A 84 -27.71 0.66 -16.95
N ILE A 85 -27.76 1.90 -16.45
CA ILE A 85 -26.80 2.95 -16.78
C ILE A 85 -25.45 2.61 -16.18
N LEU A 86 -25.41 2.20 -14.91
CA LEU A 86 -24.19 1.78 -14.23
C LEU A 86 -23.49 0.64 -14.98
N VAL A 87 -24.23 -0.43 -15.32
CA VAL A 87 -23.69 -1.59 -16.05
C VAL A 87 -23.16 -1.18 -17.42
N LYS A 88 -23.86 -0.29 -18.14
CA LYS A 88 -23.38 0.21 -19.42
C LYS A 88 -22.06 0.97 -19.27
N CYS A 89 -21.99 1.94 -18.35
CA CYS A 89 -20.78 2.71 -18.09
C CYS A 89 -19.59 1.83 -17.70
N LEU A 90 -19.81 0.81 -16.88
CA LEU A 90 -18.76 -0.12 -16.47
C LEU A 90 -18.25 -0.98 -17.64
N LYS A 91 -19.15 -1.43 -18.54
CA LYS A 91 -18.75 -2.15 -19.76
C LYS A 91 -17.92 -1.27 -20.69
N ASP A 92 -18.35 -0.02 -20.89
CA ASP A 92 -17.66 0.94 -21.74
C ASP A 92 -16.25 1.26 -21.19
N GLU A 93 -16.12 1.44 -19.88
CA GLU A 93 -14.82 1.64 -19.22
C GLU A 93 -13.92 0.40 -19.31
N ALA A 94 -14.45 -0.80 -19.12
CA ALA A 94 -13.69 -2.04 -19.24
C ALA A 94 -13.11 -2.23 -20.65
N ASN A 95 -13.90 -1.91 -21.68
CA ASN A 95 -13.43 -1.91 -23.06
C ASN A 95 -12.31 -0.88 -23.26
N ASN A 96 -12.47 0.34 -22.73
CA ASN A 96 -11.44 1.38 -22.83
C ASN A 96 -10.13 0.97 -22.14
N ILE A 97 -10.20 0.36 -20.95
CA ILE A 97 -9.01 -0.16 -20.25
C ILE A 97 -8.29 -1.21 -21.12
N SER A 98 -9.02 -2.10 -21.79
CA SER A 98 -8.38 -3.09 -22.68
C SER A 98 -7.59 -2.43 -23.82
N HIS A 99 -8.09 -1.31 -24.35
CA HIS A 99 -7.37 -0.52 -25.36
C HIS A 99 -6.14 0.17 -24.77
N VAL A 100 -6.24 0.76 -23.57
CA VAL A 100 -5.10 1.40 -22.88
C VAL A 100 -4.00 0.41 -22.55
N ILE A 101 -4.35 -0.80 -22.06
CA ILE A 101 -3.37 -1.87 -21.78
C ILE A 101 -2.66 -2.25 -23.09
N ARG A 102 -3.43 -2.49 -24.16
CA ARG A 102 -2.86 -2.85 -25.47
C ARG A 102 -1.94 -1.76 -26.03
N SER A 103 -2.31 -0.48 -25.93
CA SER A 103 -1.43 0.62 -26.33
C SER A 103 -0.16 0.68 -25.50
N ARG A 104 -0.22 0.40 -24.19
CA ARG A 104 0.98 0.30 -23.34
C ARG A 104 1.88 -0.85 -23.74
N ASP A 105 1.32 -2.02 -24.05
CA ASP A 105 2.09 -3.19 -24.52
C ASP A 105 2.81 -2.90 -25.85
N LEU A 106 2.20 -2.06 -26.70
CA LEU A 106 2.79 -1.58 -27.95
C LEU A 106 3.79 -0.42 -27.77
N GLY A 107 4.05 0.01 -26.53
CA GLY A 107 4.99 1.09 -26.22
C GLY A 107 4.45 2.48 -26.51
N GLU A 108 3.15 2.63 -26.76
CA GLU A 108 2.49 3.93 -26.87
C GLU A 108 2.26 4.48 -25.46
N PHE A 109 3.27 5.16 -24.92
CA PHE A 109 3.18 5.76 -23.59
C PHE A 109 2.37 7.06 -23.61
N GLU A 110 1.39 7.19 -22.71
CA GLU A 110 0.90 8.50 -22.32
C GLU A 110 2.07 9.35 -21.81
N VAL A 111 2.19 10.57 -22.31
CA VAL A 111 3.28 11.48 -21.93
C VAL A 111 3.09 11.87 -20.46
N LYS A 112 3.84 11.20 -19.57
CA LYS A 112 3.92 11.59 -18.16
C LYS A 112 4.48 13.02 -18.06
N ARG A 113 3.92 13.81 -17.15
CA ARG A 113 4.46 15.14 -16.84
C ARG A 113 5.92 15.00 -16.38
N LYS A 114 6.84 15.79 -16.97
CA LYS A 114 8.30 15.74 -16.69
C LYS A 114 8.63 15.70 -15.19
N LYS A 115 7.94 16.49 -14.37
CA LYS A 115 8.12 16.52 -12.91
C LYS A 115 7.83 15.16 -12.24
N CYS A 116 6.81 14.44 -12.69
CA CYS A 116 6.47 13.11 -12.17
C CYS A 116 7.59 12.11 -12.47
N VAL A 117 8.08 12.12 -13.72
CA VAL A 117 9.20 11.26 -14.14
C VAL A 117 10.46 11.53 -13.31
N GLN A 118 10.77 12.81 -13.06
CA GLN A 118 11.93 13.19 -12.23
C GLN A 118 11.79 12.75 -10.76
N LEU A 119 10.59 12.84 -10.19
CA LEU A 119 10.34 12.40 -8.82
C LEU A 119 10.39 10.87 -8.70
N ASP A 120 9.79 10.16 -9.65
CA ASP A 120 9.84 8.69 -9.74
C ASP A 120 11.31 8.23 -9.82
N GLN A 121 12.11 8.87 -10.67
CA GLN A 121 13.54 8.54 -10.80
C GLN A 121 14.33 8.79 -9.52
N ARG A 122 14.05 9.90 -8.81
CA ARG A 122 14.69 10.18 -7.52
C ARG A 122 14.31 9.14 -6.47
N LEU A 123 13.04 8.74 -6.41
CA LEU A 123 12.58 7.68 -5.51
C LEU A 123 13.27 6.36 -5.81
N GLU A 124 13.35 5.96 -7.07
CA GLU A 124 14.05 4.72 -7.46
C GLU A 124 15.52 4.73 -7.05
N ASN A 125 16.21 5.86 -7.21
CA ASN A 125 17.61 5.98 -6.81
C ASN A 125 17.75 5.84 -5.29
N ILE A 126 16.91 6.54 -4.51
CA ILE A 126 16.90 6.44 -3.04
C ILE A 126 16.62 5.01 -2.59
N MET A 127 15.68 4.30 -3.23
CA MET A 127 15.37 2.91 -2.92
C MET A 127 16.56 1.99 -3.20
N LYS A 128 17.23 2.16 -4.34
CA LYS A 128 18.46 1.40 -4.67
C LYS A 128 19.56 1.63 -3.65
N ASP A 129 19.78 2.88 -3.27
CA ASP A 129 20.79 3.24 -2.28
C ASP A 129 20.49 2.60 -0.92
N PHE A 130 19.21 2.58 -0.52
CA PHE A 130 18.78 1.92 0.71
C PHE A 130 18.96 0.39 0.66
N GLU A 131 18.59 -0.27 -0.44
CA GLU A 131 18.82 -1.71 -0.62
C GLU A 131 20.30 -2.08 -0.55
N ILE A 132 21.17 -1.26 -1.14
CA ILE A 132 22.62 -1.42 -1.07
C ILE A 132 23.09 -1.32 0.39
N PHE A 133 22.63 -0.30 1.12
CA PHE A 133 22.97 -0.12 2.53
C PHE A 133 22.53 -1.31 3.39
N GLN A 134 21.31 -1.82 3.18
CA GLN A 134 20.79 -2.99 3.90
C GLN A 134 21.62 -4.25 3.62
N LYS A 135 22.00 -4.48 2.35
CA LYS A 135 22.90 -5.58 1.96
C LYS A 135 24.28 -5.46 2.61
N MET A 136 24.87 -4.27 2.62
CA MET A 136 26.17 -4.05 3.27
C MET A 136 26.12 -4.27 4.79
N SER A 137 25.07 -3.80 5.45
CA SER A 137 24.84 -4.03 6.88
C SER A 137 24.71 -5.52 7.21
N HIS A 138 23.97 -6.27 6.37
CA HIS A 138 23.84 -7.72 6.54
C HIS A 138 25.17 -8.47 6.38
N VAL A 139 26.00 -8.08 5.41
CA VAL A 139 27.35 -8.65 5.22
C VAL A 139 28.27 -8.35 6.40
N LEU A 140 28.25 -7.11 6.89
CA LEU A 140 29.06 -6.71 8.05
C LEU A 140 28.65 -7.45 9.34
N SER A 141 27.35 -7.69 9.53
CA SER A 141 26.84 -8.48 10.66
C SER A 141 27.27 -9.96 10.64
N HIS A 142 27.60 -10.50 9.45
CA HIS A 142 28.14 -11.86 9.30
C HIS A 142 29.66 -11.90 9.51
N VAL A 143 30.38 -10.84 9.12
CA VAL A 143 31.84 -10.75 9.33
C VAL A 143 32.16 -10.58 10.81
N VAL A 144 31.38 -9.79 11.56
CA VAL A 144 31.60 -9.56 13.01
C VAL A 144 31.21 -10.76 13.89
N LYS A 145 30.53 -11.79 13.36
CA LYS A 145 30.20 -13.02 14.08
C LYS A 145 31.23 -14.15 13.92
N ILE A 146 32.32 -13.90 13.21
CA ILE A 146 33.37 -14.91 12.92
C ILE A 146 34.62 -14.72 13.81
N ASP A 147 34.66 -13.69 14.65
CA ASP A 147 35.69 -13.48 15.69
C ASP A 147 35.14 -13.80 17.10
#